data_AF-A0A917RVC0-F1
#
_entry.id   AF-A0A917RVC0-F1
#
_cell.length_a   1.000
_cell.length_b   1.000
_cell.length_c   1.000
_cell.angle_alpha   90.00
_cell.angle_beta   90.00
_cell.angle_gamma   90.00
#
_symmetry.space_group_name_H-M   'P 1'
#
loop_
_entity.id
_entity.type
_entity.pdbx_description
1 polymer ?
#
loop_
_entity_poly.entity_id
_entity_poly.type
_entity_poly.pdbx_seq_one_letter_code
_entity_poly.pdbx_strand_id
1 'polypeptide(L)'
;MYGETDENTSDGIHTFAELYHYRMLYNALVFNEWARGGRYDVHKSIRHSDGELCLGGGWFVVYATLPTGQIANHYRMRHWGLFRIPERRVPVAWDGHTADEAADRMLRFLTAQARPDTDSRPAT
;
A
#
# COMPACT_ATOMS: atom_id res chain seq x y z
N MET A 1 24.48 -21.42 11.54
CA MET A 1 23.88 -21.73 10.23
C MET A 1 22.57 -20.96 10.18
N TYR A 2 22.54 -19.80 9.53
CA TYR A 2 21.25 -19.16 9.23
C TYR A 2 20.64 -19.99 8.11
N GLY A 3 19.44 -20.55 8.34
CA GLY A 3 18.70 -21.22 7.27
C GLY A 3 18.45 -20.26 6.12
N GLU A 4 18.41 -20.79 4.90
CA GLU A 4 18.06 -19.99 3.73
C GLU A 4 16.59 -19.56 3.87
N THR A 5 16.36 -18.25 3.91
CA THR A 5 15.01 -17.68 4.00
C THR A 5 14.45 -17.51 2.59
N ASP A 6 13.39 -18.24 2.28
CA ASP A 6 12.69 -18.21 1.00
C ASP A 6 11.17 -18.02 1.17
N GLU A 7 10.42 -18.16 0.08
CA GLU A 7 8.96 -18.01 0.10
C GLU A 7 8.23 -19.09 0.91
N ASN A 8 8.88 -20.23 1.18
CA ASN A 8 8.36 -21.34 1.99
C ASN A 8 8.66 -21.18 3.48
N THR A 9 9.48 -20.18 3.85
CA THR A 9 9.73 -19.86 5.26
C THR A 9 8.40 -19.54 5.93
N SER A 10 8.16 -20.16 7.09
CA SER A 10 6.86 -20.15 7.75
C SER A 10 6.96 -19.65 9.19
N ASP A 11 5.91 -18.95 9.65
CA ASP A 11 5.69 -18.61 11.06
C ASP A 11 5.03 -19.75 11.87
N GLY A 12 4.86 -20.93 11.26
CA GLY A 12 4.17 -22.09 11.82
C GLY A 12 2.68 -22.18 11.44
N ILE A 13 2.11 -21.11 10.88
CA ILE A 13 0.71 -21.04 10.44
C ILE A 13 0.61 -20.72 8.95
N HIS A 14 1.42 -19.77 8.49
CA HIS A 14 1.52 -19.33 7.10
C HIS A 14 2.96 -19.33 6.62
N THR A 15 3.15 -19.52 5.32
CA THR A 15 4.40 -19.25 4.61
C THR A 15 4.49 -17.76 4.27
N PHE A 16 5.71 -17.26 4.02
CA PHE A 16 5.90 -15.90 3.51
C PHE A 16 5.15 -15.68 2.19
N ALA A 17 5.13 -16.68 1.30
CA ALA A 17 4.34 -16.61 0.07
C ALA A 17 2.87 -16.31 0.34
N GLU A 18 2.25 -17.01 1.29
CA GLU A 18 0.86 -16.80 1.69
C GLU A 18 0.66 -15.42 2.30
N LEU A 19 1.50 -15.02 3.26
CA LEU A 19 1.40 -13.70 3.90
C LEU A 19 1.51 -12.55 2.88
N TYR A 20 2.48 -12.62 1.96
CA TYR A 20 2.62 -11.61 0.91
C TYR A 20 1.46 -11.63 -0.08
N HIS A 21 0.88 -12.80 -0.37
CA HIS A 21 -0.28 -12.92 -1.23
C HIS A 21 -1.51 -12.25 -0.61
N TYR A 22 -1.84 -12.56 0.65
CA TYR A 22 -2.94 -11.92 1.36
C TYR A 22 -2.75 -10.42 1.50
N ARG A 23 -1.53 -9.97 1.86
CA ARG A 23 -1.21 -8.53 1.94
C ARG A 23 -1.49 -7.82 0.61
N MET A 24 -1.07 -8.42 -0.51
CA MET A 24 -1.31 -7.87 -1.84
C MET A 24 -2.81 -7.76 -2.14
N LEU A 25 -3.59 -8.81 -1.83
CA LEU A 25 -5.03 -8.81 -2.06
C LEU A 25 -5.77 -7.76 -1.23
N TYR A 26 -5.45 -7.64 0.07
CA TYR A 26 -6.01 -6.59 0.91
C TYR A 26 -5.64 -5.20 0.42
N ASN A 27 -4.40 -5.00 -0.02
CA ASN A 27 -3.97 -3.74 -0.58
C ASN A 27 -4.73 -3.40 -1.87
N ALA A 28 -4.89 -4.36 -2.79
CA ALA A 28 -5.65 -4.16 -4.02
C ALA A 28 -7.12 -3.83 -3.73
N LEU A 29 -7.78 -4.57 -2.83
CA LEU A 29 -9.16 -4.31 -2.42
C LEU A 29 -9.34 -2.87 -1.92
N VAL A 30 -8.50 -2.43 -0.99
CA VAL A 30 -8.59 -1.11 -0.38
C VAL A 30 -8.24 0.00 -1.38
N PHE A 31 -7.17 -0.15 -2.16
CA PHE A 31 -6.75 0.88 -3.11
C PHE A 31 -7.74 1.06 -4.26
N ASN A 32 -8.36 -0.03 -4.73
CA ASN A 32 -9.44 0.05 -5.72
C ASN A 32 -10.64 0.83 -5.17
N GLU A 33 -11.01 0.58 -3.92
CA GLU A 33 -12.11 1.28 -3.27
C GLU A 33 -11.80 2.77 -3.06
N TRP A 34 -10.56 3.11 -2.70
CA TRP A 34 -10.12 4.50 -2.59
C TRP A 34 -10.06 5.22 -3.93
N ALA A 35 -9.59 4.56 -4.99
CA ALA A 35 -9.59 5.11 -6.34
C ALA A 35 -11.01 5.42 -6.81
N ARG A 36 -11.93 4.47 -6.62
CA ARG A 36 -13.34 4.61 -6.97
C ARG A 36 -14.02 5.76 -6.22
N GLY A 37 -13.62 6.00 -4.97
CA GLY A 37 -14.11 7.11 -4.15
C GLY A 37 -13.34 8.42 -4.28
N GLY A 38 -12.32 8.51 -5.14
CA GLY A 38 -11.49 9.71 -5.28
C GLY A 38 -10.69 10.09 -4.03
N ARG A 39 -10.26 9.10 -3.23
CA ARG A 39 -9.58 9.31 -1.94
C ARG A 39 -8.07 9.05 -2.01
N TYR A 40 -7.33 9.80 -1.18
CA TYR A 40 -5.94 9.54 -0.76
C TYR A 40 -4.90 9.42 -1.89
N ASP A 41 -5.10 10.11 -3.01
CA ASP A 41 -4.17 10.13 -4.16
C ASP A 41 -3.60 8.75 -4.54
N VAL A 42 -4.46 7.76 -4.70
CA VAL A 42 -4.03 6.41 -5.08
C VAL A 42 -3.60 6.33 -6.53
N HIS A 43 -2.48 5.66 -6.81
CA HIS A 43 -2.00 5.44 -8.17
C HIS A 43 -0.99 4.29 -8.23
N LYS A 44 -0.70 3.82 -9.45
CA LYS A 44 0.33 2.82 -9.74
C LYS A 44 1.26 3.27 -10.86
N SER A 45 2.49 2.75 -10.86
CA SER A 45 3.46 2.96 -11.94
C SER A 45 4.39 1.77 -12.08
N ILE A 46 4.88 1.52 -13.30
CA ILE A 46 5.97 0.56 -13.56
C ILE A 46 7.36 1.18 -13.31
N ARG A 47 7.41 2.49 -13.02
CA ARG A 47 8.64 3.26 -12.76
C ARG A 47 8.66 3.80 -11.34
N HIS A 48 9.84 4.06 -10.83
CA HIS A 48 10.07 4.92 -9.67
C HIS A 48 10.06 6.40 -10.08
N SER A 49 10.15 7.31 -9.11
CA SER A 49 10.06 8.75 -9.32
C SER A 49 11.23 9.36 -10.12
N ASP A 50 12.37 8.68 -10.13
CA ASP A 50 13.54 9.00 -10.97
C ASP A 50 13.36 8.58 -12.45
N GLY A 51 12.27 7.87 -12.76
CA GLY A 51 11.98 7.36 -14.09
C GLY A 51 12.55 5.97 -14.36
N GLU A 52 13.31 5.36 -13.46
CA GLU A 52 13.81 4.00 -13.63
C GLU A 52 12.71 2.96 -13.46
N LEU A 53 12.86 1.80 -14.11
CA LEU A 53 11.91 0.70 -13.93
C LEU A 53 11.99 0.14 -12.51
N CYS A 54 10.84 -0.17 -11.92
CA CYS A 54 10.80 -0.74 -10.58
C CYS A 54 11.62 -2.04 -10.53
N LEU A 55 12.66 -2.04 -9.68
CA LEU A 55 13.53 -3.18 -9.40
C LEU A 55 14.14 -3.81 -10.68
N GLY A 56 14.50 -2.97 -11.65
CA GLY A 56 15.08 -3.42 -12.92
C GLY A 56 14.07 -3.99 -13.92
N GLY A 57 12.76 -3.90 -13.63
CA GLY A 57 11.68 -4.36 -14.49
C GLY A 57 10.95 -5.62 -13.98
N GLY A 58 9.74 -5.86 -14.51
CA GLY A 58 8.88 -6.96 -14.07
C GLY A 58 8.12 -6.71 -12.76
N TRP A 59 8.22 -5.49 -12.23
CA TRP A 59 7.51 -5.01 -11.05
C TRP A 59 6.78 -3.71 -11.33
N PHE A 60 5.85 -3.38 -10.45
CA PHE A 60 5.23 -2.08 -10.34
C PHE A 60 5.13 -1.66 -8.88
N VAL A 61 4.93 -0.37 -8.67
CA VAL A 61 4.68 0.24 -7.36
C VAL A 61 3.27 0.79 -7.31
N VAL A 62 2.64 0.69 -6.15
CA VAL A 62 1.39 1.37 -5.82
C VAL A 62 1.61 2.33 -4.68
N TYR A 63 0.93 3.47 -4.73
CA TYR A 63 0.99 4.52 -3.71
C TYR A 63 -0.41 4.89 -3.23
N ALA A 64 -0.50 5.29 -1.96
CA ALA A 64 -1.55 6.14 -1.42
C ALA A 64 -0.92 7.21 -0.52
N THR A 65 -1.47 8.41 -0.53
CA THR A 65 -1.11 9.50 0.38
C THR A 65 -2.24 9.70 1.38
N LEU A 66 -2.10 9.07 2.55
CA LEU A 66 -3.04 9.25 3.66
C LEU A 66 -2.81 10.60 4.34
N PRO A 67 -3.77 11.12 5.11
CA PRO A 67 -3.54 12.28 5.99
C PRO A 67 -2.38 12.08 6.98
N THR A 68 -2.06 10.83 7.31
CA THR A 68 -0.98 10.45 8.22
C THR A 68 0.36 10.23 7.54
N GLY A 69 0.40 10.19 6.20
CA GLY A 69 1.62 10.02 5.41
C GLY A 69 1.44 9.08 4.20
N GLN A 70 2.50 8.97 3.42
CA GLN A 70 2.56 8.09 2.24
C GLN A 70 2.65 6.61 2.66
N ILE A 71 2.01 5.73 1.90
CA ILE A 71 2.24 4.29 1.96
C ILE A 71 2.48 3.76 0.54
N ALA A 72 3.42 2.84 0.39
CA ALA A 72 3.77 2.28 -0.91
C ALA A 72 4.16 0.80 -0.83
N ASN A 73 3.85 0.04 -1.88
CA ASN A 73 4.26 -1.35 -2.00
C ASN A 73 4.62 -1.70 -3.45
N HIS A 74 5.60 -2.61 -3.61
CA HIS A 74 5.96 -3.20 -4.90
C HIS A 74 5.33 -4.57 -5.09
N TYR A 75 4.85 -4.84 -6.30
CA TYR A 75 4.29 -6.13 -6.71
C TYR A 75 4.76 -6.55 -8.09
N ARG A 76 4.72 -7.86 -8.37
CA ARG A 76 5.07 -8.43 -9.68
C ARG A 76 4.01 -8.10 -10.72
N MET A 77 4.42 -7.84 -11.97
CA MET A 77 3.53 -7.45 -13.08
C MET A 77 2.35 -8.39 -13.34
N ARG A 78 2.46 -9.68 -13.00
CA ARG A 78 1.31 -10.62 -13.08
C ARG A 78 0.07 -10.17 -12.30
N HIS A 79 0.26 -9.33 -11.27
CA HIS A 79 -0.81 -8.79 -10.43
C HIS A 79 -1.30 -7.40 -10.86
N TRP A 80 -0.75 -6.82 -11.94
CA TRP A 80 -1.07 -5.46 -12.39
C TRP A 80 -2.57 -5.22 -12.58
N GLY A 81 -3.28 -6.21 -13.13
CA GLY A 81 -4.72 -6.13 -13.40
C GLY A 81 -5.61 -6.17 -12.15
N LEU A 82 -5.08 -6.58 -11.00
CA LEU A 82 -5.82 -6.56 -9.72
C LEU A 82 -5.97 -5.14 -9.17
N PHE A 83 -5.03 -4.25 -9.50
CA PHE A 83 -5.06 -2.84 -9.09
C PHE A 83 -5.72 -1.99 -10.17
N ARG A 84 -7.01 -1.74 -10.02
CA ARG A 84 -7.84 -0.86 -10.86
C ARG A 84 -7.78 0.57 -10.35
N ILE A 85 -6.55 1.11 -10.28
CA ILE A 85 -6.24 2.47 -9.82
C ILE A 85 -5.52 3.26 -10.91
N PRO A 86 -5.52 4.61 -10.86
CA PRO A 86 -4.90 5.45 -11.87
C PRO A 86 -3.44 5.07 -12.17
N GLU A 87 -3.10 5.00 -13.45
CA GLU A 87 -1.75 4.72 -13.91
C GLU A 87 -0.99 6.03 -14.12
N ARG A 88 0.25 6.11 -13.64
CA ARG A 88 1.13 7.26 -13.88
C ARG A 88 2.41 6.80 -14.57
N ARG A 89 2.90 7.62 -15.51
CA ARG A 89 4.20 7.40 -16.15
C ARG A 89 5.33 7.36 -15.12
N VAL A 90 5.27 8.27 -14.15
CA VAL A 90 6.17 8.38 -13.00
C VAL A 90 5.29 8.64 -11.78
N PRO A 91 5.46 7.91 -10.66
CA PRO A 91 4.67 8.11 -9.46
C PRO A 91 5.12 9.36 -8.70
N VAL A 92 4.48 9.64 -7.57
CA VAL A 92 5.02 10.59 -6.59
C VAL A 92 6.41 10.15 -6.12
N ALA A 93 7.22 11.12 -5.67
CA ALA A 93 8.49 10.82 -5.02
C ALA A 93 8.26 9.99 -3.75
N TRP A 94 9.07 8.93 -3.58
CA TRP A 94 9.11 8.20 -2.32
C TRP A 94 9.74 9.09 -1.24
N ASP A 95 9.09 9.17 -0.09
CA ASP A 95 9.52 10.02 1.02
C ASP A 95 10.56 9.37 1.96
N GLY A 96 11.07 8.19 1.60
CA GLY A 96 12.10 7.48 2.37
C GLY A 96 11.58 6.60 3.52
N HIS A 97 10.26 6.41 3.65
CA HIS A 97 9.67 5.68 4.77
C HIS A 97 10.08 4.20 4.84
N THR A 98 10.33 3.73 6.05
CA THR A 98 10.50 2.31 6.41
C THR A 98 9.16 1.58 6.48
N ALA A 99 9.20 0.24 6.56
CA ALA A 99 8.00 -0.57 6.76
C ALA A 99 7.28 -0.24 8.08
N ASP A 100 8.05 0.04 9.14
CA ASP A 100 7.49 0.41 10.45
C ASP A 100 6.80 1.77 10.40
N GLU A 101 7.38 2.76 9.71
CA GLU A 101 6.73 4.05 9.50
C GLU A 101 5.46 3.92 8.66
N ALA A 102 5.44 3.09 7.61
CA ALA A 102 4.22 2.81 6.86
C ALA A 102 3.14 2.17 7.74
N ALA A 103 3.52 1.20 8.59
CA ALA A 103 2.62 0.56 9.53
C ALA A 103 2.05 1.55 10.56
N ASP A 104 2.89 2.40 11.14
CA ASP A 104 2.48 3.46 12.06
C ASP A 104 1.54 4.48 11.40
N ARG A 105 1.79 4.87 10.14
CA ARG A 105 0.89 5.74 9.37
C ARG A 105 -0.49 5.12 9.20
N MET A 106 -0.56 3.83 8.87
CA MET A 106 -1.82 3.09 8.77
C MET A 106 -2.51 2.99 10.13
N LEU A 107 -1.78 2.69 11.21
CA LEU A 107 -2.33 2.61 12.56
C LEU A 107 -2.91 3.95 13.02
N ARG A 108 -2.19 5.06 12.84
CA ARG A 108 -2.66 6.41 13.15
C ARG A 108 -3.90 6.77 12.33
N PHE A 109 -3.95 6.37 11.06
CA PHE A 109 -5.11 6.63 10.21
C PHE A 109 -6.37 5.90 10.72
N LEU A 110 -6.22 4.63 11.11
CA LEU A 110 -7.31 3.83 11.67
C LEU A 110 -7.80 4.36 13.03
N THR A 111 -6.89 4.80 13.91
CA THR A 111 -7.26 5.32 15.24
C THR A 111 -7.83 6.73 15.20
N ALA A 112 -7.40 7.57 14.26
CA ALA A 112 -7.99 8.89 14.06
C ALA A 112 -9.44 8.82 13.56
N GLN A 113 -9.78 7.84 12.73
CA GLN A 113 -11.15 7.61 12.25
C GLN A 113 -12.11 7.05 13.31
N ALA A 114 -11.59 6.55 14.43
CA ALA A 114 -12.40 5.95 15.50
C ALA A 114 -12.96 6.97 16.51
N ARG A 115 -12.63 8.27 16.37
CA ARG A 115 -13.28 9.32 17.17
C ARG A 115 -14.59 9.71 16.48
N PRO A 116 -15.77 9.39 17.05
CA PRO A 116 -17.01 9.93 16.53
C PRO A 116 -17.01 11.45 16.71
N ASP A 117 -17.52 12.18 15.71
CA ASP A 117 -17.94 13.58 15.86
C ASP A 117 -19.04 13.63 16.93
N THR A 118 -18.64 13.75 18.20
CA THR A 118 -19.53 14.14 19.29
C THR A 118 -19.44 15.64 19.50
N ASP A 119 -19.78 16.44 18.48
CA ASP A 119 -20.36 17.77 18.73
C ASP A 119 -21.01 18.38 17.50
N SER A 120 -22.24 17.96 17.21
CA SER A 120 -23.16 18.82 16.46
C SER A 120 -24.60 18.42 16.77
N ARG A 121 -25.07 18.80 17.96
CA ARG A 121 -26.51 18.95 18.19
C ARG A 121 -26.84 20.43 18.04
N PRO A 122 -27.72 20.84 17.11
CA PRO A 122 -28.16 22.22 17.06
C PRO A 122 -29.00 22.49 18.30
N ALA A 123 -28.73 23.62 18.96
CA ALA A 123 -29.64 24.16 19.95
C ALA A 123 -30.96 24.52 19.27
N THR A 124 -32.05 23.92 19.74
CA THR A 124 -33.42 24.44 19.59
C THR A 124 -33.99 24.67 20.97
#